data_AF-A0A378LUN8-F1
#
_entry.id   AF-A0A378LUN8-F1
#
_cell.length_a   1.000
_cell.length_b   1.000
_cell.length_c   1.000
_cell.angle_alpha   90.00
_cell.angle_beta   90.00
_cell.angle_gamma   90.00
#
_symmetry.space_group_name_H-M   'P 1'
#
loop_
_entity.id
_entity.type
_entity.pdbx_description
1 polymer ?
#
loop_
_entity_poly.entity_id
_entity_poly.type
_entity_poly.pdbx_seq_one_letter_code
_entity_poly.pdbx_strand_id
1 'polypeptide(L)'
;MYDFDFIYQAALEAKSLNELAQKLSGFPLDVRKRGCPFITPAAQLAVQGHDQAVEWMRQLGSNVDCIARAYAYKKNHRQVASYQKNHHASVDAIAEGYAWANDTLTVERYRTEYKASVHAIARGYASTGNHDRVKYYREILHASVHAIAEGYVYANDIEMVDLYQARHHANASIIAKALAATSQALDSGKYSPHQTDSAVVVQGYVLNGHHKKVEEYRTEFPGCIDAIAQGYALVGDHTKVETYRTKHGASVHAIAEGYAFAGNHAKVKEYQKKYGANPLMLVKGYILAGNHEQVQKYEKKYQLNPFALAKYYALAGNYEKVAHFERRFLNSPHNNSLIVAIVQGFALAENFQKVEEYQTRSGVNCIDVIARSYARVGNHKLVEDYRVKHGASLTAIITGYVLAGNHKKVEEYRDEFQIHVDKIAESYAYAGDHAKVEEYRTQHGASIKAIIQGYKMANNQKKIREYDINELFKGYLEDRKKIVHPSGTIKEYFHSFFTCLQIGYSQKLKAVNAVLDALKEEPVDVTKHISILRDGNLGKELRAFIKAGKADELFPNEKLHTVRDFVAALQRKVTPTKTL
;
A
#
# COMPACT_ATOMS: atom_id res chain seq x y z
N MET A 1 -27.49 -17.39 2.47
CA MET A 1 -27.58 -17.38 3.95
C MET A 1 -26.37 -16.61 4.44
N TYR A 2 -26.54 -15.60 5.29
CA TYR A 2 -25.43 -14.72 5.68
C TYR A 2 -24.44 -15.51 6.55
N ASP A 3 -23.16 -15.53 6.17
CA ASP A 3 -22.11 -16.29 6.86
C ASP A 3 -22.06 -15.96 8.37
N PHE A 4 -22.37 -14.72 8.75
CA PHE A 4 -22.44 -14.29 10.15
C PHE A 4 -23.44 -15.10 10.99
N ASP A 5 -24.71 -15.16 10.57
CA ASP A 5 -25.78 -15.77 11.36
C ASP A 5 -25.54 -17.27 11.51
N PHE A 6 -25.07 -17.92 10.45
CA PHE A 6 -24.71 -19.33 10.47
C PHE A 6 -23.58 -19.60 11.46
N ILE A 7 -22.48 -18.84 11.40
CA ILE A 7 -21.32 -19.03 12.28
C ILE A 7 -21.72 -18.80 13.74
N TYR A 8 -22.48 -17.74 14.01
CA TYR A 8 -22.96 -17.40 15.34
C TYR A 8 -23.87 -18.49 15.92
N GLN A 9 -24.85 -18.99 15.16
CA GLN A 9 -25.73 -20.06 15.62
C GLN A 9 -24.99 -21.38 15.82
N ALA A 10 -24.09 -21.74 14.90
CA ALA A 10 -23.28 -22.95 15.04
C ALA A 10 -22.43 -22.92 16.33
N ALA A 11 -21.87 -21.76 16.68
CA ALA A 11 -21.11 -21.57 17.92
C ALA A 11 -21.98 -21.65 19.18
N LEU A 12 -23.22 -21.18 19.11
CA LEU A 12 -24.20 -21.25 20.20
C LEU A 12 -24.70 -22.67 20.46
N GLU A 13 -24.92 -23.44 19.41
CA GLU A 13 -25.51 -24.78 19.47
C GLU A 13 -24.48 -25.90 19.67
N ALA A 14 -23.19 -25.62 19.45
CA ALA A 14 -22.15 -26.62 19.55
C ALA A 14 -22.05 -27.21 20.96
N LYS A 15 -21.88 -28.54 21.05
CA LYS A 15 -21.69 -29.24 22.33
C LYS A 15 -20.22 -29.46 22.66
N SER A 16 -19.34 -29.27 21.69
CA SER A 16 -17.89 -29.41 21.85
C SER A 16 -17.12 -28.59 20.82
N LEU A 17 -15.84 -28.33 21.10
CA LEU A 17 -14.92 -27.68 20.17
C LEU A 17 -14.79 -28.45 18.84
N ASN A 18 -14.75 -29.79 18.89
CA ASN A 18 -14.59 -30.62 17.70
C ASN A 18 -15.82 -30.53 16.78
N GLU A 19 -17.02 -30.55 17.35
CA GLU A 19 -18.26 -30.36 16.59
C GLU A 19 -18.28 -28.98 15.93
N LEU A 20 -17.90 -27.94 16.67
CA LEU A 20 -17.83 -26.58 16.13
C LEU A 20 -16.81 -26.47 15.00
N ALA A 21 -15.61 -27.05 15.18
CA ALA A 21 -14.55 -27.08 14.18
C ALA A 21 -15.01 -27.74 12.87
N GLN A 22 -15.78 -28.83 12.98
CA GLN A 22 -16.33 -29.53 11.83
C GLN A 22 -17.40 -28.69 11.12
N LYS A 23 -18.34 -28.10 11.88
CA LYS A 23 -19.41 -27.25 11.33
C LYS A 23 -18.88 -26.00 10.64
N LEU A 24 -17.83 -25.40 11.18
CA LEU A 24 -17.23 -24.15 10.68
C LEU A 24 -16.04 -24.37 9.74
N SER A 25 -15.79 -25.61 9.32
CA SER A 25 -14.68 -25.89 8.42
C SER A 25 -14.80 -25.11 7.11
N GLY A 26 -13.84 -24.24 6.84
CA GLY A 26 -13.81 -23.39 5.65
C GLY A 26 -14.59 -22.07 5.74
N PHE A 27 -15.23 -21.77 6.87
CA PHE A 27 -15.95 -20.51 7.09
C PHE A 27 -15.03 -19.40 7.64
N PRO A 28 -15.20 -18.13 7.21
CA PRO A 28 -14.47 -16.99 7.75
C PRO A 28 -15.00 -16.58 9.14
N LEU A 29 -14.32 -16.99 10.20
CA LEU A 29 -14.79 -16.83 11.60
C LEU A 29 -15.02 -15.37 12.04
N ASP A 30 -14.34 -14.41 11.40
CA ASP A 30 -14.40 -12.98 11.76
C ASP A 30 -15.19 -12.14 10.74
N VAL A 31 -16.15 -12.78 10.04
CA VAL A 31 -17.13 -12.07 9.23
C VAL A 31 -17.88 -11.04 10.09
N ARG A 32 -18.16 -9.85 9.53
CA ARG A 32 -18.81 -8.76 10.26
C ARG A 32 -20.33 -8.82 10.12
N LYS A 33 -21.03 -8.48 11.19
CA LYS A 33 -22.48 -8.27 11.16
C LYS A 33 -22.78 -7.08 10.25
N ARG A 34 -23.69 -7.26 9.29
CA ARG A 34 -24.11 -6.17 8.39
C ARG A 34 -24.61 -4.97 9.19
N GLY A 35 -24.13 -3.78 8.84
CA GLY A 35 -24.45 -2.53 9.53
C GLY A 35 -23.75 -2.33 10.88
N CYS A 36 -22.98 -3.32 11.37
CA CYS A 36 -22.21 -3.22 12.59
C CYS A 36 -20.80 -3.78 12.34
N PRO A 37 -19.92 -3.03 11.64
CA PRO A 37 -18.64 -3.55 11.10
C PRO A 37 -17.66 -4.04 12.17
N PHE A 38 -17.95 -3.83 13.44
CA PHE A 38 -17.10 -4.28 14.53
C PHE A 38 -17.55 -5.56 15.22
N ILE A 39 -18.79 -6.01 15.00
CA ILE A 39 -19.33 -7.19 15.65
C ILE A 39 -19.05 -8.41 14.77
N THR A 40 -18.14 -9.27 15.22
CA THR A 40 -17.95 -10.64 14.72
C THR A 40 -18.86 -11.61 15.50
N PRO A 41 -19.06 -12.85 15.04
CA PRO A 41 -19.80 -13.86 15.80
C PRO A 41 -19.24 -14.05 17.23
N ALA A 42 -17.92 -14.15 17.38
CA ALA A 42 -17.27 -14.27 18.69
C ALA A 42 -17.46 -13.01 19.56
N ALA A 43 -17.38 -11.81 18.96
CA ALA A 43 -17.66 -10.57 19.68
C ALA A 43 -19.13 -10.48 20.14
N GLN A 44 -20.09 -10.92 19.32
CA GLN A 44 -21.51 -10.96 19.69
C GLN A 44 -21.75 -11.93 20.87
N LEU A 45 -21.12 -13.11 20.85
CA LEU A 45 -21.17 -14.06 21.95
C LEU A 45 -20.60 -13.47 23.24
N ALA A 46 -19.48 -12.74 23.15
CA ALA A 46 -18.88 -12.04 24.30
C ALA A 46 -19.80 -10.94 24.85
N VAL A 47 -20.46 -10.18 23.97
CA VAL A 47 -21.47 -9.18 24.34
C VAL A 47 -22.64 -9.81 25.11
N GLN A 48 -23.00 -11.05 24.81
CA GLN A 48 -24.09 -11.78 25.45
C GLN A 48 -23.67 -12.64 26.64
N GLY A 49 -22.37 -12.72 26.94
CA GLY A 49 -21.85 -13.50 28.07
C GLY A 49 -21.74 -15.01 27.81
N HIS A 50 -21.70 -15.45 26.55
CA HIS A 50 -21.52 -16.86 26.19
C HIS A 50 -20.03 -17.26 26.21
N ASP A 51 -19.36 -17.09 27.36
CA ASP A 51 -17.90 -17.17 27.51
C ASP A 51 -17.29 -18.50 26.99
N GLN A 52 -17.97 -19.63 27.18
CA GLN A 52 -17.50 -20.92 26.67
C GLN A 52 -17.47 -20.97 25.14
N ALA A 53 -18.52 -20.48 24.48
CA ALA A 53 -18.58 -20.43 23.02
C ALA A 53 -17.55 -19.44 22.46
N VAL A 54 -17.31 -18.32 23.17
CA VAL A 54 -16.24 -17.37 22.85
C VAL A 54 -14.87 -18.06 22.88
N GLU A 55 -14.58 -18.83 23.93
CA GLU A 55 -13.30 -19.56 24.04
C GLU A 55 -13.13 -20.61 22.95
N TRP A 56 -14.20 -21.31 22.55
CA TRP A 56 -14.12 -22.22 21.41
C TRP A 56 -13.83 -21.47 20.10
N MET A 57 -14.54 -20.38 19.83
CA MET A 57 -14.30 -19.54 18.66
C MET A 57 -12.86 -19.00 18.64
N ARG A 58 -12.33 -18.53 19.78
CA ARG A 58 -10.92 -18.12 19.92
C ARG A 58 -9.96 -19.26 19.58
N GLN A 59 -10.22 -20.47 20.07
CA GLN A 59 -9.38 -21.64 19.78
C GLN A 59 -9.40 -22.05 18.30
N LEU A 60 -10.50 -21.80 17.60
CA LEU A 60 -10.60 -21.98 16.14
C LEU A 60 -9.95 -20.84 15.35
N GLY A 61 -9.55 -19.75 16.02
CA GLY A 61 -8.77 -18.67 15.44
C GLY A 61 -9.50 -17.33 15.31
N SER A 62 -10.65 -17.13 15.95
CA SER A 62 -11.30 -15.82 15.99
C SER A 62 -10.41 -14.74 16.59
N ASN A 63 -10.55 -13.53 16.07
CA ASN A 63 -9.73 -12.38 16.42
C ASN A 63 -9.92 -11.95 17.89
N VAL A 64 -8.82 -12.01 18.66
CA VAL A 64 -8.79 -11.70 20.10
C VAL A 64 -9.11 -10.24 20.42
N ASP A 65 -8.77 -9.30 19.54
CA ASP A 65 -9.03 -7.87 19.75
C ASP A 65 -10.52 -7.56 19.64
N CYS A 66 -11.21 -8.23 18.70
CA CYS A 66 -12.66 -8.09 18.54
C CYS A 66 -13.40 -8.62 19.79
N ILE A 67 -12.94 -9.74 20.34
CA ILE A 67 -13.48 -10.32 21.57
C ILE A 67 -13.21 -9.40 22.78
N ALA A 68 -11.96 -8.94 22.95
CA ALA A 68 -11.59 -8.07 24.07
C ALA A 68 -12.31 -6.71 24.03
N ARG A 69 -12.46 -6.11 22.84
CA ARG A 69 -13.27 -4.89 22.64
C ARG A 69 -14.72 -5.11 23.08
N ALA A 70 -15.32 -6.25 22.73
CA ALA A 70 -16.69 -6.60 23.13
C ALA A 70 -16.83 -6.76 24.65
N TYR A 71 -15.88 -7.42 25.31
CA TYR A 71 -15.87 -7.51 26.77
C TYR A 71 -15.70 -6.14 27.44
N ALA A 72 -14.85 -5.27 26.89
CA ALA A 72 -14.69 -3.90 27.37
C ALA A 72 -15.96 -3.06 27.20
N TYR A 73 -16.63 -3.20 26.05
CA TYR A 73 -17.94 -2.59 25.81
C TYR A 73 -18.99 -3.01 26.84
N LYS A 74 -18.96 -4.27 27.27
CA LYS A 74 -19.82 -4.77 28.36
C LYS A 74 -19.28 -4.54 29.77
N LYS A 75 -18.16 -3.82 29.91
CA LYS A 75 -17.47 -3.57 31.18
C LYS A 75 -17.14 -4.85 31.97
N ASN A 76 -16.92 -5.96 31.27
CA ASN A 76 -16.47 -7.21 31.88
C ASN A 76 -14.97 -7.15 32.14
N HIS A 77 -14.57 -6.39 33.17
CA HIS A 77 -13.17 -6.10 33.48
C HIS A 77 -12.33 -7.38 33.72
N ARG A 78 -12.95 -8.45 34.24
CA ARG A 78 -12.29 -9.74 34.47
C ARG A 78 -11.86 -10.38 33.14
N GLN A 79 -12.77 -10.46 32.18
CA GLN A 79 -12.44 -11.03 30.87
C GLN A 79 -11.48 -10.13 30.10
N VAL A 80 -11.64 -8.81 30.18
CA VAL A 80 -10.68 -7.86 29.59
C VAL A 80 -9.26 -8.10 30.13
N ALA A 81 -9.10 -8.23 31.45
CA ALA A 81 -7.79 -8.49 32.05
C ALA A 81 -7.21 -9.85 31.62
N SER A 82 -8.06 -10.89 31.52
CA SER A 82 -7.66 -12.21 31.02
C SER A 82 -7.17 -12.13 29.57
N TYR A 83 -7.94 -11.51 28.67
CA TYR A 83 -7.60 -11.39 27.25
C TYR A 83 -6.37 -10.52 27.02
N GLN A 84 -6.24 -9.42 27.75
CA GLN A 84 -5.05 -8.57 27.69
C GLN A 84 -3.80 -9.34 28.14
N LYS A 85 -3.87 -10.07 29.26
CA LYS A 85 -2.72 -10.75 29.85
C LYS A 85 -2.34 -12.05 29.13
N ASN A 86 -3.32 -12.90 28.84
CA ASN A 86 -3.11 -14.27 28.39
C ASN A 86 -3.21 -14.41 26.87
N HIS A 87 -3.86 -13.47 26.19
CA HIS A 87 -4.09 -13.51 24.74
C HIS A 87 -3.54 -12.27 24.03
N HIS A 88 -2.88 -11.38 24.77
CA HIS A 88 -2.22 -10.17 24.26
C HIS A 88 -3.14 -9.28 23.42
N ALA A 89 -4.43 -9.21 23.81
CA ALA A 89 -5.37 -8.34 23.15
C ALA A 89 -4.91 -6.87 23.23
N SER A 90 -5.11 -6.15 22.13
CA SER A 90 -4.69 -4.76 21.95
C SER A 90 -5.32 -3.83 22.98
N VAL A 91 -4.46 -3.04 23.65
CA VAL A 91 -4.89 -1.99 24.59
C VAL A 91 -5.74 -0.92 23.90
N ASP A 92 -5.50 -0.68 22.60
CA ASP A 92 -6.28 0.27 21.80
C ASP A 92 -7.69 -0.26 21.55
N ALA A 93 -7.80 -1.54 21.19
CA ALA A 93 -9.11 -2.19 20.99
C ALA A 93 -9.93 -2.22 22.28
N ILE A 94 -9.27 -2.48 23.42
CA ILE A 94 -9.90 -2.45 24.73
C ILE A 94 -10.35 -1.03 25.11
N ALA A 95 -9.49 -0.03 24.95
CA ALA A 95 -9.82 1.36 25.27
C ALA A 95 -10.95 1.90 24.39
N GLU A 96 -10.97 1.55 23.10
CA GLU A 96 -12.06 1.83 22.17
C GLU A 96 -13.38 1.21 22.65
N GLY A 97 -13.36 -0.05 23.13
CA GLY A 97 -14.53 -0.71 23.70
C GLY A 97 -15.06 -0.01 24.96
N TYR A 98 -14.19 0.44 25.87
CA TYR A 98 -14.61 1.25 27.02
C TYR A 98 -15.16 2.62 26.62
N ALA A 99 -14.63 3.23 25.55
CA ALA A 99 -15.16 4.48 25.01
C ALA A 99 -16.57 4.27 24.45
N TRP A 100 -16.86 3.13 23.80
CA TRP A 100 -18.22 2.77 23.41
C TRP A 100 -19.15 2.59 24.61
N ALA A 101 -18.64 2.05 25.72
CA ALA A 101 -19.39 1.91 26.97
C ALA A 101 -19.54 3.22 27.76
N ASN A 102 -19.00 4.33 27.22
CA ASN A 102 -18.87 5.63 27.87
C ASN A 102 -18.23 5.54 29.27
N ASP A 103 -17.30 4.61 29.47
CA ASP A 103 -16.58 4.42 30.73
C ASP A 103 -15.34 5.32 30.77
N THR A 104 -15.58 6.61 30.99
CA THR A 104 -14.54 7.63 30.84
C THR A 104 -13.38 7.42 31.82
N LEU A 105 -13.66 6.93 33.03
CA LEU A 105 -12.61 6.67 34.03
C LEU A 105 -11.67 5.56 33.56
N THR A 106 -12.24 4.44 33.07
CA THR A 106 -11.44 3.32 32.59
C THR A 106 -10.70 3.67 31.31
N VAL A 107 -11.31 4.44 30.41
CA VAL A 107 -10.65 4.97 29.21
C VAL A 107 -9.41 5.79 29.58
N GLU A 108 -9.52 6.72 30.53
CA GLU A 108 -8.38 7.53 30.97
C GLU A 108 -7.28 6.67 31.61
N ARG A 109 -7.64 5.64 32.38
CA ARG A 109 -6.67 4.66 32.89
C ARG A 109 -5.93 3.95 31.76
N TYR A 110 -6.64 3.47 30.74
CA TYR A 110 -6.01 2.83 29.57
C TYR A 110 -5.10 3.78 28.79
N ARG A 111 -5.51 5.05 28.64
CA ARG A 111 -4.68 6.08 28.00
C ARG A 111 -3.41 6.37 28.80
N THR A 112 -3.50 6.53 30.12
CA THR A 112 -2.38 6.99 30.94
C THR A 112 -1.44 5.87 31.37
N GLU A 113 -1.97 4.75 31.84
CA GLU A 113 -1.19 3.62 32.36
C GLU A 113 -0.74 2.69 31.23
N TYR A 114 -1.66 2.33 30.34
CA TYR A 114 -1.43 1.35 29.28
C TYR A 114 -1.06 1.98 27.93
N LYS A 115 -0.99 3.32 27.87
CA LYS A 115 -0.61 4.11 26.69
C LYS A 115 -1.48 3.85 25.46
N ALA A 116 -2.77 3.58 25.67
CA ALA A 116 -3.71 3.41 24.58
C ALA A 116 -3.81 4.67 23.70
N SER A 117 -3.98 4.45 22.40
CA SER A 117 -4.03 5.48 21.38
C SER A 117 -5.21 6.43 21.56
N VAL A 118 -4.92 7.73 21.62
CA VAL A 118 -5.94 8.79 21.64
C VAL A 118 -6.82 8.77 20.38
N HIS A 119 -6.32 8.23 19.26
CA HIS A 119 -7.08 8.08 18.01
C HIS A 119 -8.13 6.98 18.11
N ALA A 120 -7.74 5.81 18.66
CA ALA A 120 -8.66 4.70 18.88
C ALA A 120 -9.78 5.07 19.88
N ILE A 121 -9.41 5.77 20.95
CA ILE A 121 -10.37 6.27 21.94
C ILE A 121 -11.34 7.29 21.33
N ALA A 122 -10.82 8.27 20.59
CA ALA A 122 -11.65 9.29 19.94
C ALA A 122 -12.60 8.69 18.90
N ARG A 123 -12.14 7.72 18.11
CA ARG A 123 -13.00 6.94 17.21
C ARG A 123 -14.10 6.20 17.99
N GLY A 124 -13.76 5.64 19.15
CA GLY A 124 -14.72 5.01 20.05
C GLY A 124 -15.84 5.97 20.46
N TYR A 125 -15.50 7.13 21.02
CA TYR A 125 -16.49 8.14 21.40
C TYR A 125 -17.29 8.68 20.21
N ALA A 126 -16.66 8.88 19.05
CA ALA A 126 -17.36 9.30 17.83
C ALA A 126 -18.36 8.24 17.35
N SER A 127 -18.01 6.95 17.45
CA SER A 127 -18.89 5.83 17.09
C SER A 127 -20.15 5.72 17.94
N THR A 128 -20.19 6.38 19.09
CA THR A 128 -21.36 6.44 19.98
C THR A 128 -21.98 7.84 20.07
N GLY A 129 -21.55 8.78 19.23
CA GLY A 129 -22.08 10.15 19.19
C GLY A 129 -21.71 11.01 20.39
N ASN A 130 -20.65 10.68 21.14
CA ASN A 130 -20.23 11.48 22.29
C ASN A 130 -19.37 12.68 21.86
N HIS A 131 -20.03 13.72 21.34
CA HIS A 131 -19.38 14.90 20.76
C HIS A 131 -18.48 15.66 21.74
N ASP A 132 -18.86 15.76 23.02
CA ASP A 132 -18.08 16.47 24.04
C ASP A 132 -16.73 15.78 24.27
N ARG A 133 -16.72 14.44 24.35
CA ARG A 133 -15.48 13.68 24.47
C ARG A 133 -14.67 13.71 23.20
N VAL A 134 -15.31 13.62 22.03
CA VAL A 134 -14.62 13.79 20.75
C VAL A 134 -13.93 15.15 20.67
N LYS A 135 -14.61 16.23 21.08
CA LYS A 135 -14.05 17.59 21.12
C LYS A 135 -12.84 17.67 22.04
N TYR A 136 -12.95 17.16 23.27
CA TYR A 136 -11.82 17.09 24.20
C TYR A 136 -10.62 16.34 23.60
N TYR A 137 -10.85 15.14 23.06
CA TYR A 137 -9.79 14.33 22.46
C TYR A 137 -9.19 15.00 21.22
N ARG A 138 -9.99 15.73 20.44
CA ARG A 138 -9.52 16.42 19.24
C ARG A 138 -8.72 17.67 19.56
N GLU A 139 -9.25 18.54 20.42
CA GLU A 139 -8.70 19.87 20.68
C GLU A 139 -7.54 19.82 21.68
N ILE A 140 -7.64 18.97 22.70
CA ILE A 140 -6.64 18.89 23.79
C ILE A 140 -5.62 17.79 23.55
N LEU A 141 -6.07 16.64 23.04
CA LEU A 141 -5.21 15.46 22.86
C LEU A 141 -4.82 15.21 21.39
N HIS A 142 -5.21 16.11 20.49
CA HIS A 142 -4.87 16.08 19.07
C HIS A 142 -5.21 14.78 18.35
N ALA A 143 -6.32 14.12 18.73
CA ALA A 143 -6.74 12.89 18.08
C ALA A 143 -7.02 13.09 16.58
N SER A 144 -6.64 12.12 15.73
CA SER A 144 -6.77 12.19 14.27
C SER A 144 -8.21 12.50 13.85
N VAL A 145 -8.35 13.49 12.98
CA VAL A 145 -9.62 13.88 12.36
C VAL A 145 -10.16 12.75 11.48
N HIS A 146 -9.28 11.88 10.96
CA HIS A 146 -9.64 10.73 10.14
C HIS A 146 -10.26 9.62 10.99
N ALA A 147 -9.64 9.31 12.14
CA ALA A 147 -10.17 8.33 13.09
C ALA A 147 -11.53 8.78 13.66
N ILE A 148 -11.68 10.08 13.94
CA ILE A 148 -12.96 10.65 14.40
C ILE A 148 -14.03 10.57 13.31
N ALA A 149 -13.72 10.99 12.08
CA ALA A 149 -14.66 10.91 10.97
C ALA A 149 -15.07 9.46 10.67
N GLU A 150 -14.12 8.53 10.71
CA GLU A 150 -14.39 7.09 10.65
C GLU A 150 -15.38 6.66 11.75
N GLY A 151 -15.19 7.13 12.99
CA GLY A 151 -16.12 6.89 14.09
C GLY A 151 -17.53 7.41 13.81
N TYR A 152 -17.68 8.64 13.31
CA TYR A 152 -18.99 9.19 12.99
C TYR A 152 -19.69 8.45 11.83
N VAL A 153 -18.94 7.91 10.87
CA VAL A 153 -19.51 7.00 9.87
C VAL A 153 -20.13 5.78 10.55
N TYR A 154 -19.46 5.20 11.56
CA TYR A 154 -20.01 4.07 12.31
C TYR A 154 -21.23 4.42 13.16
N ALA A 155 -21.31 5.66 13.65
CA ALA A 155 -22.50 6.19 14.32
C ALA A 155 -23.65 6.52 13.35
N ASN A 156 -23.41 6.46 12.03
CA ASN A 156 -24.32 6.96 10.99
C ASN A 156 -24.65 8.45 11.15
N ASP A 157 -23.69 9.23 11.66
CA ASP A 157 -23.80 10.68 11.85
C ASP A 157 -23.18 11.41 10.66
N ILE A 158 -23.92 11.45 9.56
CA ILE A 158 -23.45 12.01 8.29
C ILE A 158 -23.16 13.52 8.39
N GLU A 159 -23.88 14.25 9.24
CA GLU A 159 -23.64 15.67 9.47
C GLU A 159 -22.24 15.88 10.06
N MET A 160 -21.86 15.10 11.07
CA MET A 160 -20.53 15.18 11.66
C MET A 160 -19.43 14.67 10.74
N VAL A 161 -19.69 13.65 9.91
CA VAL A 161 -18.76 13.21 8.86
C VAL A 161 -18.48 14.36 7.88
N ASP A 162 -19.53 15.03 7.41
CA ASP A 162 -19.45 16.14 6.48
C ASP A 162 -18.74 17.35 7.10
N LEU A 163 -19.03 17.66 8.37
CA LEU A 163 -18.34 18.68 9.14
C LEU A 163 -16.85 18.41 9.23
N TYR A 164 -16.46 17.18 9.58
CA TYR A 164 -15.06 16.79 9.72
C TYR A 164 -14.33 16.76 8.38
N GLN A 165 -14.99 16.35 7.29
CA GLN A 165 -14.40 16.46 5.97
C GLN A 165 -14.22 17.93 5.56
N ALA A 166 -15.26 18.76 5.69
CA ALA A 166 -15.25 20.13 5.19
C ALA A 166 -14.38 21.08 6.01
N ARG A 167 -14.48 21.03 7.34
CA ARG A 167 -13.76 21.95 8.26
C ARG A 167 -12.43 21.41 8.75
N HIS A 168 -12.31 20.09 8.86
CA HIS A 168 -11.13 19.46 9.43
C HIS A 168 -10.32 18.65 8.41
N HIS A 169 -10.74 18.65 7.13
CA HIS A 169 -10.06 17.96 6.04
C HIS A 169 -9.84 16.47 6.32
N ALA A 170 -10.83 15.81 6.93
CA ALA A 170 -10.79 14.37 7.10
C ALA A 170 -10.65 13.67 5.73
N ASN A 171 -9.79 12.65 5.67
CA ASN A 171 -9.42 11.96 4.45
C ASN A 171 -10.64 11.27 3.84
N ALA A 172 -11.01 11.69 2.63
CA ALA A 172 -12.18 11.19 1.92
C ALA A 172 -12.10 9.68 1.64
N SER A 173 -10.91 9.12 1.41
CA SER A 173 -10.72 7.68 1.20
C SER A 173 -10.98 6.86 2.46
N ILE A 174 -10.59 7.38 3.64
CA ILE A 174 -10.88 6.74 4.93
C ILE A 174 -12.38 6.76 5.21
N ILE A 175 -13.03 7.90 4.97
CA ILE A 175 -14.49 8.03 5.08
C ILE A 175 -15.19 7.07 4.11
N ALA A 176 -14.79 7.06 2.84
CA ALA A 176 -15.38 6.20 1.82
C ALA A 176 -15.19 4.70 2.14
N LYS A 177 -14.04 4.30 2.69
CA LYS A 177 -13.83 2.94 3.21
C LYS A 177 -14.77 2.62 4.36
N ALA A 178 -14.93 3.53 5.32
CA ALA A 178 -15.85 3.33 6.44
C ALA A 178 -17.30 3.20 5.96
N LEU A 179 -17.73 4.05 5.01
CA LEU A 179 -19.07 4.01 4.41
C LEU A 179 -19.31 2.69 3.67
N ALA A 180 -18.31 2.24 2.90
CA ALA A 180 -18.33 0.93 2.26
C ALA A 180 -18.43 -0.22 3.29
N ALA A 181 -17.72 -0.09 4.42
CA ALA A 181 -17.73 -1.05 5.52
C ALA A 181 -19.05 -1.07 6.32
N THR A 182 -19.86 -0.02 6.30
CA THR A 182 -21.16 0.06 6.99
C THR A 182 -22.38 -0.20 6.09
N SER A 183 -22.17 -0.47 4.80
CA SER A 183 -23.23 -0.56 3.79
C SER A 183 -23.99 0.76 3.59
N GLN A 184 -23.48 1.88 4.12
CA GLN A 184 -24.06 3.19 3.86
C GLN A 184 -23.79 3.57 2.39
N ALA A 185 -24.74 4.27 1.79
CA ALA A 185 -24.64 4.64 0.38
C ALA A 185 -23.47 5.62 0.18
N LEU A 186 -22.65 5.39 -0.85
CA LEU A 186 -21.69 6.39 -1.34
C LEU A 186 -22.40 7.48 -2.18
N ASP A 187 -23.73 7.55 -2.12
CA ASP A 187 -24.63 8.15 -3.13
C ASP A 187 -24.61 9.68 -3.23
N SER A 188 -23.70 10.37 -2.56
CA SER A 188 -23.62 11.83 -2.66
C SER A 188 -22.66 12.33 -3.75
N GLY A 189 -22.02 11.45 -4.53
CA GLY A 189 -20.96 11.82 -5.49
C GLY A 189 -19.67 12.33 -4.82
N LYS A 190 -19.75 12.76 -3.56
CA LYS A 190 -18.72 13.36 -2.70
C LYS A 190 -17.63 12.37 -2.27
N TYR A 191 -17.97 11.09 -2.21
CA TYR A 191 -17.08 9.98 -1.84
C TYR A 191 -16.93 8.98 -2.97
N SER A 192 -17.04 9.46 -4.21
CA SER A 192 -16.91 8.64 -5.42
C SER A 192 -15.53 7.96 -5.47
N PRO A 193 -15.44 6.74 -6.01
CA PRO A 193 -14.17 6.02 -6.25
C PRO A 193 -13.19 6.79 -7.13
N HIS A 194 -13.68 7.71 -7.96
CA HIS A 194 -12.82 8.54 -8.80
C HIS A 194 -12.18 9.71 -8.04
N GLN A 195 -12.70 10.03 -6.84
CA GLN A 195 -12.19 11.10 -5.98
C GLN A 195 -11.44 10.56 -4.75
N THR A 196 -11.41 9.24 -4.58
CA THR A 196 -10.86 8.56 -3.42
C THR A 196 -9.96 7.41 -3.86
N ASP A 197 -9.12 6.92 -2.95
CA ASP A 197 -8.28 5.76 -3.24
C ASP A 197 -9.17 4.50 -3.34
N SER A 198 -9.45 4.07 -4.57
CA SER A 198 -10.25 2.88 -4.88
C SER A 198 -9.77 1.62 -4.14
N ALA A 199 -8.46 1.49 -3.87
CA ALA A 199 -7.89 0.37 -3.12
C ALA A 199 -8.32 0.39 -1.65
N VAL A 200 -8.46 1.57 -1.07
CA VAL A 200 -8.93 1.76 0.32
C VAL A 200 -10.43 1.53 0.41
N VAL A 201 -11.21 2.04 -0.56
CA VAL A 201 -12.68 1.86 -0.60
C VAL A 201 -13.06 0.40 -0.76
N VAL A 202 -12.43 -0.31 -1.70
CA VAL A 202 -12.77 -1.71 -1.97
C VAL A 202 -12.48 -2.62 -0.77
N GLN A 203 -11.46 -2.31 0.04
CA GLN A 203 -11.24 -2.99 1.31
C GLN A 203 -12.44 -2.84 2.26
N GLY A 204 -13.09 -1.67 2.29
CA GLY A 204 -14.33 -1.47 3.05
C GLY A 204 -15.43 -2.43 2.62
N TYR A 205 -15.65 -2.60 1.31
CA TYR A 205 -16.61 -3.59 0.80
C TYR A 205 -16.22 -5.03 1.12
N VAL A 206 -14.93 -5.37 1.08
CA VAL A 206 -14.46 -6.69 1.49
C VAL A 206 -14.75 -6.94 2.97
N LEU A 207 -14.47 -5.97 3.84
CA LEU A 207 -14.72 -6.07 5.28
C LEU A 207 -16.20 -6.32 5.62
N ASN A 208 -17.11 -5.84 4.79
CA ASN A 208 -18.56 -6.03 4.94
C ASN A 208 -19.11 -7.21 4.11
N GLY A 209 -18.26 -7.99 3.44
CA GLY A 209 -18.70 -9.12 2.62
C GLY A 209 -19.52 -8.72 1.38
N HIS A 210 -19.36 -7.49 0.88
CA HIS A 210 -20.06 -6.99 -0.32
C HIS A 210 -19.38 -7.47 -1.61
N HIS A 211 -19.26 -8.79 -1.80
CA HIS A 211 -18.49 -9.39 -2.88
C HIS A 211 -18.88 -8.91 -4.29
N LYS A 212 -20.17 -8.63 -4.55
CA LYS A 212 -20.62 -8.10 -5.84
C LYS A 212 -19.99 -6.74 -6.15
N LYS A 213 -20.03 -5.80 -5.19
CA LYS A 213 -19.39 -4.49 -5.34
C LYS A 213 -17.87 -4.59 -5.46
N VAL A 214 -17.26 -5.56 -4.77
CA VAL A 214 -15.82 -5.82 -4.91
C VAL A 214 -15.45 -6.22 -6.34
N GLU A 215 -16.28 -7.02 -7.02
CA GLU A 215 -16.04 -7.41 -8.42
C GLU A 215 -16.31 -6.26 -9.42
N GLU A 216 -17.30 -5.40 -9.13
CA GLU A 216 -17.54 -4.16 -9.88
C GLU A 216 -16.28 -3.28 -9.82
N TYR A 217 -15.75 -3.01 -8.62
CA TYR A 217 -14.53 -2.21 -8.43
C TYR A 217 -13.29 -2.86 -9.03
N ARG A 218 -13.13 -4.18 -8.95
CA ARG A 218 -11.99 -4.88 -9.57
C ARG A 218 -11.97 -4.64 -11.09
N THR A 219 -13.14 -4.59 -11.71
CA THR A 219 -13.28 -4.43 -13.16
C THR A 219 -13.01 -2.98 -13.57
N GLU A 220 -13.49 -2.03 -12.77
CA GLU A 220 -13.30 -0.60 -13.01
C GLU A 220 -11.88 -0.11 -12.67
N PHE A 221 -11.28 -0.62 -11.59
CA PHE A 221 -9.98 -0.22 -11.06
C PHE A 221 -9.02 -1.41 -10.95
N PRO A 222 -8.38 -1.87 -12.04
CA PRO A 222 -7.49 -3.03 -12.00
C PRO A 222 -6.32 -2.92 -11.01
N GLY A 223 -5.93 -1.70 -10.61
CA GLY A 223 -4.88 -1.45 -9.63
C GLY A 223 -5.19 -1.88 -8.20
N CYS A 224 -6.46 -2.17 -7.86
CA CYS A 224 -6.85 -2.52 -6.48
C CYS A 224 -6.76 -4.01 -6.14
N ILE A 225 -6.32 -4.86 -7.07
CA ILE A 225 -6.27 -6.33 -6.91
C ILE A 225 -5.54 -6.76 -5.62
N ASP A 226 -4.40 -6.13 -5.31
CA ASP A 226 -3.62 -6.43 -4.11
C ASP A 226 -4.37 -6.05 -2.83
N ALA A 227 -5.04 -4.90 -2.83
CA ALA A 227 -5.81 -4.42 -1.69
C ALA A 227 -7.05 -5.27 -1.45
N ILE A 228 -7.71 -5.75 -2.51
CA ILE A 228 -8.83 -6.70 -2.40
C ILE A 228 -8.36 -8.01 -1.76
N ALA A 229 -7.27 -8.59 -2.28
CA ALA A 229 -6.75 -9.85 -1.78
C ALA A 229 -6.25 -9.73 -0.32
N GLN A 230 -5.60 -8.61 0.02
CA GLN A 230 -5.24 -8.29 1.41
C GLN A 230 -6.49 -8.16 2.30
N GLY A 231 -7.55 -7.50 1.82
CA GLY A 231 -8.82 -7.39 2.53
C GLY A 231 -9.45 -8.76 2.82
N TYR A 232 -9.44 -9.67 1.84
CA TYR A 232 -9.98 -11.02 2.04
C TYR A 232 -9.12 -11.83 3.02
N ALA A 233 -7.79 -11.64 2.98
CA ALA A 233 -6.89 -12.24 3.96
C ALA A 233 -7.16 -11.73 5.37
N LEU A 234 -7.47 -10.43 5.52
CA LEU A 234 -7.78 -9.79 6.78
C LEU A 234 -9.06 -10.35 7.43
N VAL A 235 -10.09 -10.66 6.64
CA VAL A 235 -11.34 -11.29 7.14
C VAL A 235 -11.29 -12.82 7.19
N GLY A 236 -10.19 -13.43 6.76
CA GLY A 236 -10.03 -14.88 6.77
C GLY A 236 -10.71 -15.64 5.63
N ASP A 237 -11.12 -14.97 4.54
CA ASP A 237 -11.72 -15.63 3.37
C ASP A 237 -10.63 -16.24 2.47
N HIS A 238 -10.19 -17.45 2.82
CA HIS A 238 -9.13 -18.17 2.11
C HIS A 238 -9.49 -18.48 0.65
N THR A 239 -10.76 -18.75 0.36
CA THR A 239 -11.23 -19.11 -0.97
C THR A 239 -11.14 -17.93 -1.93
N LYS A 240 -11.59 -16.75 -1.49
CA LYS A 240 -11.45 -15.52 -2.29
C LYS A 240 -10.00 -15.09 -2.42
N VAL A 241 -9.19 -15.21 -1.36
CA VAL A 241 -7.74 -14.95 -1.44
C VAL A 241 -7.09 -15.76 -2.56
N GLU A 242 -7.30 -17.08 -2.60
CA GLU A 242 -6.70 -17.94 -3.63
C GLU A 242 -7.25 -17.63 -5.03
N THR A 243 -8.53 -17.25 -5.12
CA THR A 243 -9.14 -16.80 -6.39
C THR A 243 -8.41 -15.57 -6.93
N TYR A 244 -8.17 -14.56 -6.09
CA TYR A 244 -7.48 -13.34 -6.50
C TYR A 244 -6.00 -13.55 -6.80
N ARG A 245 -5.32 -14.40 -6.03
CA ARG A 245 -3.92 -14.77 -6.30
C ARG A 245 -3.77 -15.46 -7.65
N THR A 246 -4.62 -16.44 -7.95
CA THR A 246 -4.47 -17.29 -9.15
C THR A 246 -5.07 -16.69 -10.41
N LYS A 247 -6.25 -16.08 -10.33
CA LYS A 247 -6.95 -15.55 -11.51
C LYS A 247 -6.62 -14.10 -11.81
N HIS A 248 -6.31 -13.31 -10.78
CA HIS A 248 -6.08 -11.86 -10.91
C HIS A 248 -4.63 -11.46 -10.66
N GLY A 249 -3.76 -12.40 -10.28
CA GLY A 249 -2.34 -12.15 -10.08
C GLY A 249 -2.02 -11.31 -8.85
N ALA A 250 -2.87 -11.35 -7.82
CA ALA A 250 -2.65 -10.61 -6.59
C ALA A 250 -1.32 -10.97 -5.91
N SER A 251 -0.64 -9.95 -5.38
CA SER A 251 0.64 -10.06 -4.72
C SER A 251 0.56 -10.96 -3.48
N VAL A 252 1.41 -11.99 -3.47
CA VAL A 252 1.58 -12.90 -2.35
C VAL A 252 2.10 -12.19 -1.09
N HIS A 253 2.74 -11.02 -1.25
CA HIS A 253 3.21 -10.19 -0.15
C HIS A 253 2.05 -9.44 0.52
N ALA A 254 1.16 -8.84 -0.27
CA ALA A 254 -0.01 -8.13 0.25
C ALA A 254 -0.98 -9.08 0.98
N ILE A 255 -1.23 -10.25 0.39
CA ILE A 255 -2.05 -11.30 1.02
C ILE A 255 -1.47 -11.72 2.38
N ALA A 256 -0.16 -12.00 2.41
CA ALA A 256 0.47 -12.50 3.63
C ALA A 256 0.63 -11.42 4.71
N GLU A 257 0.77 -10.14 4.33
CA GLU A 257 0.61 -9.00 5.24
C GLU A 257 -0.80 -9.00 5.86
N GLY A 258 -1.85 -9.19 5.05
CA GLY A 258 -3.24 -9.25 5.52
C GLY A 258 -3.48 -10.39 6.54
N TYR A 259 -2.96 -11.59 6.26
CA TYR A 259 -3.03 -12.70 7.22
C TYR A 259 -2.22 -12.44 8.49
N ALA A 260 -1.05 -11.81 8.39
CA ALA A 260 -0.25 -11.45 9.56
C ALA A 260 -0.97 -10.41 10.43
N PHE A 261 -1.61 -9.42 9.80
CA PHE A 261 -2.45 -8.45 10.48
C PHE A 261 -3.64 -9.13 11.18
N ALA A 262 -4.29 -10.08 10.52
CA ALA A 262 -5.40 -10.85 11.12
C ALA A 262 -4.96 -11.82 12.24
N GLY A 263 -3.65 -12.03 12.44
CA GLY A 263 -3.14 -13.03 13.38
C GLY A 263 -3.18 -14.48 12.88
N ASN A 264 -3.46 -14.72 11.60
CA ASN A 264 -3.53 -16.08 11.03
C ASN A 264 -2.13 -16.64 10.73
N HIS A 265 -1.44 -17.11 11.78
CA HIS A 265 -0.07 -17.62 11.71
C HIS A 265 0.10 -18.82 10.78
N ALA A 266 -0.94 -19.67 10.66
CA ALA A 266 -0.91 -20.84 9.80
C ALA A 266 -0.81 -20.42 8.33
N LYS A 267 -1.67 -19.50 7.89
CA LYS A 267 -1.64 -18.98 6.53
C LYS A 267 -0.42 -18.14 6.22
N VAL A 268 0.08 -17.36 7.18
CA VAL A 268 1.36 -16.65 7.01
C VAL A 268 2.50 -17.63 6.73
N LYS A 269 2.60 -18.74 7.49
CA LYS A 269 3.62 -19.78 7.26
C LYS A 269 3.45 -20.47 5.90
N GLU A 270 2.21 -20.76 5.50
CA GLU A 270 1.90 -21.33 4.19
C GLU A 270 2.40 -20.40 3.07
N TYR A 271 2.01 -19.13 3.11
CA TYR A 271 2.34 -18.15 2.09
C TYR A 271 3.84 -17.85 2.01
N GLN A 272 4.50 -17.82 3.16
CA GLN A 272 5.95 -17.68 3.21
C GLN A 272 6.65 -18.87 2.53
N LYS A 273 6.31 -20.11 2.93
CA LYS A 273 7.01 -21.32 2.46
C LYS A 273 6.68 -21.65 1.00
N LYS A 274 5.41 -21.58 0.62
CA LYS A 274 4.93 -22.04 -0.69
C LYS A 274 5.07 -20.98 -1.78
N TYR A 275 4.90 -19.71 -1.43
CA TYR A 275 4.84 -18.62 -2.41
C TYR A 275 5.96 -17.58 -2.24
N GLY A 276 6.86 -17.76 -1.28
CA GLY A 276 8.01 -16.86 -1.09
C GLY A 276 7.62 -15.47 -0.58
N ALA A 277 6.57 -15.36 0.23
CA ALA A 277 6.16 -14.07 0.78
C ALA A 277 7.30 -13.38 1.56
N ASN A 278 7.54 -12.10 1.27
CA ASN A 278 8.66 -11.33 1.82
C ASN A 278 8.52 -11.20 3.35
N PRO A 279 9.52 -11.67 4.14
CA PRO A 279 9.50 -11.59 5.60
C PRO A 279 9.21 -10.20 6.17
N LEU A 280 9.67 -9.13 5.52
CA LEU A 280 9.45 -7.76 5.99
C LEU A 280 7.98 -7.36 5.94
N MET A 281 7.22 -7.81 4.93
CA MET A 281 5.78 -7.51 4.82
C MET A 281 4.96 -8.29 5.86
N LEU A 282 5.38 -9.52 6.18
CA LEU A 282 4.77 -10.31 7.26
C LEU A 282 4.96 -9.62 8.61
N VAL A 283 6.18 -9.16 8.87
CA VAL A 283 6.52 -8.46 10.11
C VAL A 283 5.80 -7.12 10.19
N LYS A 284 5.63 -6.38 9.10
CA LYS A 284 4.77 -5.19 9.07
C LYS A 284 3.36 -5.53 9.56
N GLY A 285 2.73 -6.57 9.00
CA GLY A 285 1.40 -7.02 9.43
C GLY A 285 1.35 -7.37 10.92
N TYR A 286 2.32 -8.13 11.44
CA TYR A 286 2.39 -8.46 12.86
C TYR A 286 2.65 -7.26 13.77
N ILE A 287 3.47 -6.30 13.35
CA ILE A 287 3.69 -5.06 14.11
C ILE A 287 2.39 -4.27 14.24
N LEU A 288 1.67 -4.11 13.13
CA LEU A 288 0.39 -3.38 13.13
C LEU A 288 -0.69 -4.10 13.96
N ALA A 289 -0.62 -5.44 14.03
CA ALA A 289 -1.47 -6.25 14.91
C ALA A 289 -0.97 -6.33 16.38
N GLY A 290 0.15 -5.68 16.72
CA GLY A 290 0.73 -5.75 18.07
C GLY A 290 1.35 -7.12 18.44
N ASN A 291 1.54 -8.03 17.50
CA ASN A 291 2.07 -9.37 17.76
C ASN A 291 3.60 -9.40 17.83
N HIS A 292 4.15 -8.86 18.92
CA HIS A 292 5.60 -8.74 19.12
C HIS A 292 6.34 -10.09 19.17
N GLU A 293 5.70 -11.15 19.64
CA GLU A 293 6.31 -12.47 19.73
C GLU A 293 6.65 -13.00 18.33
N GLN A 294 5.73 -12.87 17.37
CA GLN A 294 5.99 -13.26 15.99
C GLN A 294 7.04 -12.34 15.35
N VAL A 295 7.00 -11.03 15.63
CA VAL A 295 8.04 -10.11 15.13
C VAL A 295 9.43 -10.56 15.58
N GLN A 296 9.62 -10.91 16.86
CA GLN A 296 10.89 -11.40 17.38
C GLN A 296 11.33 -12.72 16.72
N LYS A 297 10.40 -13.65 16.49
CA LYS A 297 10.71 -14.91 15.78
C LYS A 297 11.25 -14.65 14.37
N TYR A 298 10.64 -13.69 13.66
CA TYR A 298 11.07 -13.33 12.32
C TYR A 298 12.37 -12.52 12.31
N GLU A 299 12.57 -11.58 13.25
CA GLU A 299 13.82 -10.83 13.38
C GLU A 299 15.03 -11.74 13.67
N LYS A 300 14.86 -12.78 14.48
CA LYS A 300 15.94 -13.77 14.73
C LYS A 300 16.26 -14.62 13.50
N LYS A 301 15.24 -14.94 12.71
CA LYS A 301 15.37 -15.85 11.56
C LYS A 301 15.83 -15.14 10.28
N TYR A 302 15.50 -13.87 10.13
CA TYR A 302 15.74 -13.09 8.92
C TYR A 302 16.50 -11.82 9.25
N GLN A 303 17.48 -11.44 8.42
CA GLN A 303 18.19 -10.16 8.55
C GLN A 303 17.30 -9.02 8.06
N LEU A 304 16.33 -8.63 8.89
CA LEU A 304 15.39 -7.56 8.58
C LEU A 304 16.03 -6.19 8.78
N ASN A 305 15.65 -5.23 7.93
CA ASN A 305 16.12 -3.86 8.06
C ASN A 305 15.55 -3.23 9.35
N PRO A 306 16.39 -2.87 10.33
CA PRO A 306 15.94 -2.34 11.62
C PRO A 306 15.22 -0.99 11.49
N PHE A 307 15.56 -0.16 10.50
CA PHE A 307 14.90 1.13 10.28
C PHE A 307 13.46 0.94 9.78
N ALA A 308 13.22 -0.08 8.96
CA ALA A 308 11.87 -0.42 8.54
C ALA A 308 11.01 -0.90 9.73
N LEU A 309 11.59 -1.71 10.62
CA LEU A 309 10.90 -2.15 11.84
C LEU A 309 10.56 -0.98 12.76
N ALA A 310 11.52 -0.09 13.00
CA ALA A 310 11.31 1.10 13.83
C ALA A 310 10.22 2.02 13.24
N LYS A 311 10.22 2.24 11.91
CA LYS A 311 9.16 2.95 11.20
C LYS A 311 7.79 2.31 11.42
N TYR A 312 7.69 0.99 11.30
CA TYR A 312 6.41 0.30 11.48
C TYR A 312 5.94 0.31 12.94
N TYR A 313 6.85 0.24 13.90
CA TYR A 313 6.50 0.39 15.31
C TYR A 313 6.03 1.82 15.64
N ALA A 314 6.68 2.84 15.05
CA ALA A 314 6.22 4.22 15.16
C ALA A 314 4.85 4.42 14.50
N LEU A 315 4.63 3.81 13.33
CA LEU A 315 3.34 3.78 12.64
C LEU A 315 2.25 3.11 13.48
N ALA A 316 2.59 2.02 14.18
CA ALA A 316 1.68 1.33 15.10
C ALA A 316 1.53 2.05 16.46
N GLY A 317 2.20 3.18 16.69
CA GLY A 317 2.16 3.91 17.97
C GLY A 317 2.88 3.19 19.13
N ASN A 318 3.73 2.20 18.85
CA ASN A 318 4.41 1.44 19.90
C ASN A 318 5.69 2.13 20.38
N TYR A 319 5.55 3.06 21.33
CA TYR A 319 6.67 3.86 21.84
C TYR A 319 7.74 3.05 22.55
N GLU A 320 7.38 1.97 23.24
CA GLU A 320 8.35 1.13 23.95
C GLU A 320 9.32 0.45 22.98
N LYS A 321 8.80 -0.11 21.88
CA LYS A 321 9.62 -0.71 20.83
C LYS A 321 10.42 0.34 20.08
N VAL A 322 9.85 1.51 19.81
CA VAL A 322 10.62 2.64 19.23
C VAL A 322 11.81 3.00 20.13
N ALA A 323 11.60 3.19 21.44
CA ALA A 323 12.66 3.51 22.39
C ALA A 323 13.72 2.39 22.49
N HIS A 324 13.33 1.12 22.32
CA HIS A 324 14.27 0.01 22.23
C HIS A 324 15.20 0.16 21.01
N PHE A 325 14.68 0.51 19.84
CA PHE A 325 15.51 0.78 18.66
C PHE A 325 16.42 2.00 18.87
N GLU A 326 15.93 3.09 19.46
CA GLU A 326 16.77 4.25 19.74
C GLU A 326 17.96 3.90 20.63
N ARG A 327 17.73 3.18 21.73
CA ARG A 327 18.83 2.73 22.62
C ARG A 327 19.85 1.86 21.88
N ARG A 328 19.38 1.00 20.98
CA ARG A 328 20.24 0.10 20.19
C ARG A 328 21.14 0.86 19.20
N PHE A 329 20.72 2.03 18.73
CA PHE A 329 21.42 2.79 17.67
C PHE A 329 21.93 4.17 18.13
N LEU A 330 21.83 4.52 19.41
CA LEU A 330 22.16 5.85 19.95
C LEU A 330 23.55 6.36 19.52
N ASN A 331 24.55 5.47 19.52
CA ASN A 331 25.93 5.79 19.15
C ASN A 331 26.33 5.22 17.77
N SER A 332 25.34 4.84 16.94
CA SER A 332 25.58 4.32 15.60
C SER A 332 25.71 5.47 14.59
N PRO A 333 26.60 5.37 13.58
CA PRO A 333 26.62 6.32 12.46
C PRO A 333 25.28 6.34 11.69
N HIS A 334 24.43 5.33 11.88
CA HIS A 334 23.11 5.26 11.25
C HIS A 334 21.98 5.84 12.10
N ASN A 335 22.27 6.47 13.25
CA ASN A 335 21.25 7.03 14.14
C ASN A 335 20.32 8.01 13.41
N ASN A 336 20.86 8.87 12.55
CA ASN A 336 20.06 9.83 11.77
C ASN A 336 19.08 9.11 10.82
N SER A 337 19.51 8.03 10.16
CA SER A 337 18.64 7.23 9.28
C SER A 337 17.53 6.54 10.07
N LEU A 338 17.82 6.06 11.28
CA LEU A 338 16.82 5.50 12.18
C LEU A 338 15.80 6.57 12.59
N ILE A 339 16.26 7.75 13.01
CA ILE A 339 15.40 8.87 13.43
C ILE A 339 14.47 9.28 12.29
N VAL A 340 14.99 9.43 11.07
CA VAL A 340 14.17 9.72 9.88
C VAL A 340 13.07 8.67 9.69
N ALA A 341 13.39 7.38 9.86
CA ALA A 341 12.43 6.30 9.72
C ALA A 341 11.36 6.31 10.82
N ILE A 342 11.73 6.58 12.08
CA ILE A 342 10.79 6.71 13.20
C ILE A 342 9.85 7.88 12.98
N VAL A 343 10.40 9.06 12.64
CA VAL A 343 9.64 10.28 12.35
C VAL A 343 8.68 10.06 11.19
N GLN A 344 9.12 9.38 10.12
CA GLN A 344 8.23 8.99 9.03
C GLN A 344 7.06 8.13 9.53
N GLY A 345 7.32 7.16 10.40
CA GLY A 345 6.29 6.31 10.99
C GLY A 345 5.26 7.10 11.79
N PHE A 346 5.71 8.00 12.67
CA PHE A 346 4.82 8.86 13.45
C PHE A 346 4.03 9.84 12.58
N ALA A 347 4.64 10.43 11.56
CA ALA A 347 3.94 11.32 10.63
C ALA A 347 2.86 10.57 9.83
N LEU A 348 3.13 9.34 9.39
CA LEU A 348 2.14 8.46 8.75
C LEU A 348 1.04 7.99 9.72
N ALA A 349 1.32 7.94 11.02
CA ALA A 349 0.31 7.68 12.06
C ALA A 349 -0.43 8.96 12.50
N GLU A 350 -0.10 10.11 11.91
CA GLU A 350 -0.57 11.44 12.33
C GLU A 350 -0.28 11.79 13.80
N ASN A 351 0.78 11.21 14.36
CA ASN A 351 1.22 11.50 15.72
C ASN A 351 2.11 12.74 15.77
N PHE A 352 1.46 13.90 15.60
CA PHE A 352 2.11 15.21 15.54
C PHE A 352 3.00 15.48 16.77
N GLN A 353 2.51 15.18 17.98
CA GLN A 353 3.27 15.43 19.21
C GLN A 353 4.63 14.70 19.18
N LYS A 354 4.65 13.44 18.73
CA LYS A 354 5.91 12.70 18.59
C LYS A 354 6.76 13.20 17.45
N VAL A 355 6.18 13.65 16.34
CA VAL A 355 6.96 14.27 15.27
C VAL A 355 7.71 15.51 15.77
N GLU A 356 7.02 16.42 16.47
CA GLU A 356 7.62 17.64 17.04
C GLU A 356 8.66 17.34 18.13
N GLU A 357 8.40 16.36 19.00
CA GLU A 357 9.36 15.90 20.01
C GLU A 357 10.68 15.48 19.34
N TYR A 358 10.61 14.70 18.26
CA TYR A 358 11.79 14.23 17.55
C TYR A 358 12.48 15.32 16.75
N GLN A 359 11.73 16.23 16.12
CA GLN A 359 12.33 17.38 15.43
C GLN A 359 13.14 18.23 16.41
N THR A 360 12.57 18.56 17.56
CA THR A 360 13.22 19.40 18.58
C THR A 360 14.42 18.69 19.22
N ARG A 361 14.29 17.39 19.51
CA ARG A 361 15.33 16.63 20.24
C ARG A 361 16.53 16.25 19.38
N SER A 362 16.31 15.86 18.13
CA SER A 362 17.34 15.17 17.34
C SER A 362 18.24 16.08 16.53
N GLY A 363 17.79 17.29 16.19
CA GLY A 363 18.48 18.16 15.22
C GLY A 363 18.56 17.57 13.80
N VAL A 364 17.93 16.42 13.53
CA VAL A 364 17.95 15.78 12.21
C VAL A 364 16.92 16.45 11.32
N ASN A 365 17.36 17.00 10.19
CA ASN A 365 16.46 17.60 9.21
C ASN A 365 15.60 16.52 8.53
N CYS A 366 14.37 16.37 9.04
CA CYS A 366 13.36 15.45 8.52
C CYS A 366 12.19 16.18 7.82
N ILE A 367 12.34 17.49 7.54
CA ILE A 367 11.22 18.37 7.16
C ILE A 367 10.50 17.84 5.92
N ASP A 368 11.24 17.50 4.86
CA ASP A 368 10.68 16.94 3.63
C ASP A 368 10.03 15.57 3.83
N VAL A 369 10.61 14.73 4.70
CA VAL A 369 10.07 13.40 5.00
C VAL A 369 8.74 13.51 5.73
N ILE A 370 8.64 14.45 6.66
CA ILE A 370 7.43 14.71 7.42
C ILE A 370 6.34 15.29 6.49
N ALA A 371 6.65 16.33 5.73
CA ALA A 371 5.69 16.95 4.82
C ALA A 371 5.17 15.96 3.77
N ARG A 372 6.06 15.15 3.18
CA ARG A 372 5.67 14.04 2.29
C ARG A 372 4.75 13.03 2.97
N SER A 373 5.01 12.72 4.24
CA SER A 373 4.21 11.74 5.00
C SER A 373 2.83 12.29 5.34
N TYR A 374 2.73 13.55 5.74
CA TYR A 374 1.44 14.23 5.94
C TYR A 374 0.65 14.35 4.64
N ALA A 375 1.31 14.68 3.52
CA ALA A 375 0.68 14.70 2.21
C ALA A 375 0.17 13.31 1.82
N ARG A 376 0.94 12.26 2.12
CA ARG A 376 0.56 10.88 1.86
C ARG A 376 -0.68 10.42 2.63
N VAL A 377 -0.87 10.86 3.87
CA VAL A 377 -2.08 10.55 4.65
C VAL A 377 -3.22 11.54 4.41
N GLY A 378 -2.99 12.59 3.61
CA GLY A 378 -4.00 13.59 3.26
C GLY A 378 -4.17 14.71 4.30
N ASN A 379 -3.21 14.90 5.20
CA ASN A 379 -3.28 15.95 6.23
C ASN A 379 -2.78 17.30 5.67
N HIS A 380 -3.62 17.95 4.86
CA HIS A 380 -3.29 19.18 4.14
C HIS A 380 -2.85 20.32 5.07
N LYS A 381 -3.48 20.46 6.24
CA LYS A 381 -3.13 21.51 7.20
C LYS A 381 -1.69 21.38 7.67
N LEU A 382 -1.27 20.18 8.09
CA LEU A 382 0.11 19.96 8.54
C LEU A 382 1.11 20.04 7.38
N VAL A 383 0.71 19.68 6.16
CA VAL A 383 1.52 19.92 4.96
C VAL A 383 1.80 21.41 4.77
N GLU A 384 0.78 22.27 4.82
CA GLU A 384 0.96 23.72 4.69
C GLU A 384 1.76 24.31 5.85
N ASP A 385 1.51 23.88 7.08
CA ASP A 385 2.29 24.29 8.25
C ASP A 385 3.79 23.97 8.03
N TYR A 386 4.11 22.78 7.52
CA TYR A 386 5.48 22.37 7.22
C TYR A 386 6.09 23.09 6.02
N ARG A 387 5.30 23.36 4.98
CA ARG A 387 5.75 24.15 3.83
C ARG A 387 6.12 25.58 4.24
N VAL A 388 5.23 26.25 4.97
CA VAL A 388 5.37 27.68 5.30
C VAL A 388 6.36 27.91 6.44
N LYS A 389 6.24 27.16 7.55
CA LYS A 389 7.04 27.42 8.76
C LYS A 389 8.41 26.76 8.71
N HIS A 390 8.49 25.58 8.09
CA HIS A 390 9.70 24.77 8.09
C HIS A 390 10.39 24.73 6.72
N GLY A 391 9.78 25.29 5.67
CA GLY A 391 10.38 25.33 4.33
C GLY A 391 10.42 23.98 3.63
N ALA A 392 9.43 23.10 3.88
CA ALA A 392 9.36 21.81 3.20
C ALA A 392 9.30 21.96 1.68
N SER A 393 10.06 21.12 0.97
CA SER A 393 10.12 21.11 -0.48
C SER A 393 8.78 20.75 -1.12
N LEU A 394 8.35 21.56 -2.08
CA LEU A 394 7.17 21.30 -2.91
C LEU A 394 7.25 19.94 -3.61
N THR A 395 8.45 19.50 -3.99
CA THR A 395 8.65 18.17 -4.63
C THR A 395 8.33 17.03 -3.64
N ALA A 396 8.72 17.18 -2.37
CA ALA A 396 8.43 16.19 -1.35
C ALA A 396 6.92 16.10 -1.07
N ILE A 397 6.25 17.25 -1.02
CA ILE A 397 4.80 17.35 -0.83
C ILE A 397 4.05 16.71 -2.00
N ILE A 398 4.38 17.07 -3.25
CA ILE A 398 3.80 16.47 -4.46
C ILE A 398 3.99 14.96 -4.47
N THR A 399 5.20 14.48 -4.17
CA THR A 399 5.46 13.04 -4.08
C THR A 399 4.52 12.38 -3.06
N GLY A 400 4.25 13.04 -1.94
CA GLY A 400 3.31 12.56 -0.94
C GLY A 400 1.88 12.45 -1.46
N TYR A 401 1.36 13.49 -2.12
CA TYR A 401 0.02 13.45 -2.72
C TYR A 401 -0.11 12.45 -3.86
N VAL A 402 0.93 12.30 -4.69
CA VAL A 402 0.99 11.27 -5.73
C VAL A 402 0.92 9.87 -5.10
N LEU A 403 1.70 9.60 -4.04
CA LEU A 403 1.65 8.33 -3.32
C LEU A 403 0.31 8.07 -2.61
N ALA A 404 -0.48 9.13 -2.36
CA ALA A 404 -1.83 9.04 -1.82
C ALA A 404 -2.92 8.85 -2.91
N GLY A 405 -2.55 8.93 -4.20
CA GLY A 405 -3.51 9.00 -5.30
C GLY A 405 -4.32 10.31 -5.32
N ASN A 406 -3.89 11.36 -4.63
CA ASN A 406 -4.61 12.62 -4.56
C ASN A 406 -4.25 13.53 -5.74
N HIS A 407 -4.67 13.13 -6.94
CA HIS A 407 -4.37 13.85 -8.19
C HIS A 407 -4.85 15.30 -8.15
N LYS A 408 -6.02 15.57 -7.55
CA LYS A 408 -6.55 16.93 -7.42
C LYS A 408 -5.57 17.86 -6.70
N LYS A 409 -5.00 17.42 -5.57
CA LYS A 409 -4.00 18.22 -4.84
C LYS A 409 -2.68 18.36 -5.60
N VAL A 410 -2.31 17.38 -6.43
CA VAL A 410 -1.15 17.50 -7.32
C VAL A 410 -1.38 18.62 -8.34
N GLU A 411 -2.56 18.67 -8.98
CA GLU A 411 -2.92 19.75 -9.92
C GLU A 411 -2.98 21.11 -9.24
N GLU A 412 -3.65 21.21 -8.07
CA GLU A 412 -3.71 22.45 -7.28
C GLU A 412 -2.30 23.00 -6.99
N TYR A 413 -1.38 22.14 -6.56
CA TYR A 413 0.00 22.54 -6.27
C TYR A 413 0.81 22.85 -7.53
N ARG A 414 0.58 22.13 -8.62
CA ARG A 414 1.23 22.43 -9.90
C ARG A 414 0.88 23.84 -10.34
N ASP A 415 -0.40 24.20 -10.29
CA ASP A 415 -0.90 25.48 -10.79
C ASP A 415 -0.55 26.63 -9.83
N GLU A 416 -0.70 26.44 -8.51
CA GLU A 416 -0.40 27.46 -7.51
C GLU A 416 1.09 27.78 -7.42
N PHE A 417 1.95 26.75 -7.42
CA PHE A 417 3.38 26.91 -7.19
C PHE A 417 4.24 26.70 -8.44
N GLN A 418 3.62 26.55 -9.61
CA GLN A 418 4.31 26.38 -10.91
C GLN A 418 5.33 25.23 -10.88
N ILE A 419 4.96 24.10 -10.28
CA ILE A 419 5.85 22.95 -10.13
C ILE A 419 6.15 22.35 -11.49
N HIS A 420 7.44 22.15 -11.79
CA HIS A 420 7.87 21.60 -13.06
C HIS A 420 7.29 20.20 -13.31
N VAL A 421 6.70 20.01 -14.49
CA VAL A 421 5.97 18.79 -14.90
C VAL A 421 6.82 17.52 -14.81
N ASP A 422 8.12 17.60 -15.09
CA ASP A 422 9.07 16.50 -14.91
C ASP A 422 9.09 15.95 -13.48
N LYS A 423 9.00 16.81 -12.45
CA LYS A 423 8.99 16.35 -11.06
C LYS A 423 7.72 15.61 -10.71
N ILE A 424 6.59 16.03 -11.27
CA ILE A 424 5.32 15.34 -11.09
C ILE A 424 5.31 13.99 -11.81
N ALA A 425 5.80 13.95 -13.06
CA ALA A 425 5.92 12.70 -13.83
C ALA A 425 6.91 11.71 -13.19
N GLU A 426 8.05 12.19 -12.66
CA GLU A 426 8.99 11.39 -11.86
C GLU A 426 8.28 10.79 -10.64
N SER A 427 7.49 11.58 -9.91
CA SER A 427 6.70 11.09 -8.77
C SER A 427 5.66 10.05 -9.17
N TYR A 428 4.92 10.24 -10.27
CA TYR A 428 3.94 9.25 -10.75
C TYR A 428 4.61 7.96 -11.22
N ALA A 429 5.75 8.05 -11.89
CA ALA A 429 6.55 6.90 -12.28
C ALA A 429 7.09 6.15 -11.06
N TYR A 430 7.53 6.88 -10.03
CA TYR A 430 7.93 6.30 -8.74
C TYR A 430 6.78 5.59 -8.02
N ALA A 431 5.57 6.16 -8.05
CA ALA A 431 4.37 5.55 -7.48
C ALA A 431 3.82 4.38 -8.32
N GLY A 432 4.25 4.24 -9.56
CA GLY A 432 3.78 3.19 -10.48
C GLY A 432 2.46 3.54 -11.20
N ASP A 433 2.04 4.80 -11.19
CA ASP A 433 0.84 5.26 -11.91
C ASP A 433 1.16 5.53 -13.39
N HIS A 434 1.14 4.46 -14.18
CA HIS A 434 1.50 4.53 -15.60
C HIS A 434 0.54 5.40 -16.43
N ALA A 435 -0.74 5.49 -16.03
CA ALA A 435 -1.72 6.28 -16.74
C ALA A 435 -1.41 7.77 -16.58
N LYS A 436 -1.15 8.21 -15.34
CA LYS A 436 -0.74 9.59 -15.07
C LYS A 436 0.63 9.95 -15.62
N VAL A 437 1.57 9.00 -15.67
CA VAL A 437 2.86 9.20 -16.37
C VAL A 437 2.63 9.55 -17.84
N GLU A 438 1.77 8.81 -18.55
CA GLU A 438 1.49 9.08 -19.96
C GLU A 438 0.68 10.35 -20.19
N GLU A 439 -0.27 10.66 -19.30
CA GLU A 439 -0.97 11.95 -19.29
C GLU A 439 0.03 13.12 -19.21
N TYR A 440 0.93 13.08 -18.23
CA TYR A 440 1.93 14.14 -18.05
C TYR A 440 2.96 14.22 -19.17
N ARG A 441 3.37 13.09 -19.74
CA ARG A 441 4.25 13.08 -20.91
C ARG A 441 3.60 13.73 -22.11
N THR A 442 2.36 13.33 -22.43
CA THR A 442 1.70 13.71 -23.69
C THR A 442 1.00 15.05 -23.64
N GLN A 443 0.38 15.41 -22.51
CA GLN A 443 -0.40 16.65 -22.37
C GLN A 443 0.41 17.79 -21.77
N HIS A 444 1.36 17.46 -20.88
CA HIS A 444 2.15 18.46 -20.16
C HIS A 444 3.62 18.52 -20.60
N GLY A 445 4.05 17.63 -21.51
CA GLY A 445 5.40 17.64 -22.07
C GLY A 445 6.50 17.20 -21.10
N ALA A 446 6.17 16.37 -20.10
CA ALA A 446 7.17 15.85 -19.17
C ALA A 446 8.21 14.96 -19.88
N SER A 447 9.49 15.14 -19.54
CA SER A 447 10.59 14.45 -20.23
C SER A 447 10.67 12.95 -19.92
N ILE A 448 11.04 12.14 -20.91
CA ILE A 448 11.32 10.70 -20.72
C ILE A 448 12.41 10.46 -19.68
N LYS A 449 13.41 11.36 -19.59
CA LYS A 449 14.49 11.25 -18.62
C LYS A 449 13.97 11.25 -17.18
N ALA A 450 13.04 12.15 -16.85
CA ALA A 450 12.43 12.22 -15.52
C ALA A 450 11.57 10.99 -15.22
N ILE A 451 10.81 10.52 -16.21
CA ILE A 451 9.99 9.31 -16.11
C ILE A 451 10.86 8.07 -15.84
N ILE A 452 11.96 7.89 -16.57
CA ILE A 452 12.92 6.80 -16.36
C ILE A 452 13.50 6.88 -14.94
N GLN A 453 13.83 8.08 -14.46
CA GLN A 453 14.37 8.27 -13.11
C GLN A 453 13.36 7.79 -12.04
N GLY A 454 12.08 8.14 -12.19
CA GLY A 454 11.02 7.66 -11.30
C GLY A 454 10.90 6.13 -11.30
N TYR A 455 10.91 5.50 -12.49
CA TYR A 455 10.86 4.03 -12.58
C TYR A 455 12.12 3.34 -12.05
N LYS A 456 13.31 3.97 -12.16
CA LYS A 456 14.55 3.50 -11.53
C LYS A 456 14.41 3.49 -10.01
N MET A 457 13.86 4.56 -9.42
CA MET A 457 13.59 4.63 -7.98
C MET A 457 12.55 3.59 -7.53
N ALA A 458 11.59 3.25 -8.39
CA ALA A 458 10.63 2.17 -8.15
C ALA A 458 11.17 0.76 -8.44
N ASN A 459 12.39 0.64 -8.96
CA ASN A 459 12.98 -0.61 -9.48
C ASN A 459 12.07 -1.33 -10.51
N ASN A 460 11.32 -0.58 -11.31
CA ASN A 460 10.41 -1.13 -12.31
C ASN A 460 11.15 -1.37 -13.64
N GLN A 461 11.93 -2.45 -13.69
CA GLN A 461 12.77 -2.79 -14.86
C GLN A 461 11.98 -2.90 -16.16
N LYS A 462 10.76 -3.44 -16.11
CA LYS A 462 9.89 -3.54 -17.28
C LYS A 462 9.59 -2.17 -17.85
N LYS A 463 9.19 -1.22 -17.00
CA LYS A 463 8.90 0.15 -17.44
C LYS A 463 10.14 0.90 -17.85
N ILE A 464 11.28 0.73 -17.18
CA ILE A 464 12.54 1.33 -17.63
C ILE A 464 12.82 0.92 -19.10
N ARG A 465 12.71 -0.37 -19.44
CA ARG A 465 12.86 -0.86 -20.83
C ARG A 465 11.85 -0.26 -21.80
N GLU A 466 10.64 0.05 -21.36
CA GLU A 466 9.63 0.68 -22.22
C GLU A 466 9.97 2.13 -22.57
N TYR A 467 10.78 2.84 -21.78
CA TYR A 467 11.08 4.27 -21.97
C TYR A 467 12.54 4.56 -22.31
N ASP A 468 13.48 3.67 -21.97
CA ASP A 468 14.90 3.82 -22.28
C ASP A 468 15.30 2.87 -23.42
N ILE A 469 15.67 3.45 -24.56
CA ILE A 469 16.07 2.70 -25.76
C ILE A 469 17.27 1.79 -25.50
N ASN A 470 18.20 2.19 -24.64
CA ASN A 470 19.37 1.38 -24.31
C ASN A 470 18.95 0.18 -23.46
N GLU A 471 18.07 0.38 -22.49
CA GLU A 471 17.57 -0.69 -21.63
C GLU A 471 16.62 -1.64 -22.39
N LEU A 472 15.85 -1.14 -23.37
CA LEU A 472 15.11 -1.98 -24.32
C LEU A 472 16.06 -2.97 -25.00
N PHE A 473 17.13 -2.45 -25.62
CA PHE A 473 18.10 -3.26 -26.35
C PHE A 473 18.88 -4.23 -25.47
N LYS A 474 19.42 -3.77 -24.32
CA LYS A 474 20.09 -4.64 -23.34
C LYS A 474 19.14 -5.71 -22.83
N GLY A 475 17.93 -5.31 -22.48
CA GLY A 475 16.89 -6.19 -21.97
C GLY A 475 16.52 -7.31 -22.93
N TYR A 476 16.35 -6.95 -24.20
CA TYR A 476 16.12 -7.91 -25.28
C TYR A 476 17.27 -8.93 -25.40
N LEU A 477 18.53 -8.48 -25.35
CA LEU A 477 19.69 -9.37 -25.43
C LEU A 477 19.77 -10.31 -24.22
N GLU A 478 19.53 -9.81 -23.01
CA GLU A 478 19.48 -10.64 -21.79
C GLU A 478 18.40 -11.71 -21.87
N ASP A 479 17.22 -11.39 -22.41
CA ASP A 479 16.16 -12.38 -22.59
C ASP A 479 16.52 -13.41 -23.66
N ARG A 480 17.28 -13.04 -24.71
CA ARG A 480 17.83 -14.01 -25.67
C ARG A 480 18.89 -14.91 -25.04
N LYS A 481 19.77 -14.40 -24.17
CA LYS A 481 20.81 -15.20 -23.48
C LYS A 481 20.22 -16.30 -22.61
N LYS A 482 19.02 -16.12 -22.05
CA LYS A 482 18.31 -17.13 -21.25
C LYS A 482 17.83 -18.33 -22.08
N ILE A 483 17.77 -18.20 -23.40
CA ILE A 483 17.34 -19.27 -24.29
C ILE A 483 18.56 -20.09 -24.68
N VAL A 484 18.81 -21.13 -23.89
CA VAL A 484 19.97 -22.02 -24.01
C VAL A 484 19.58 -23.41 -24.50
N HIS A 485 20.51 -24.11 -25.14
CA HIS A 485 20.45 -25.55 -25.35
C HIS A 485 20.57 -26.29 -24.00
N PRO A 486 20.19 -27.58 -23.93
CA PRO A 486 20.46 -28.41 -22.74
C PRO A 486 21.94 -28.43 -22.32
N SER A 487 22.86 -28.19 -23.26
CA SER A 487 24.30 -28.03 -23.03
C SER A 487 24.70 -26.72 -22.33
N GLY A 488 23.76 -25.81 -22.08
CA GLY A 488 24.02 -24.48 -21.49
C GLY A 488 24.51 -23.42 -22.48
N THR A 489 24.74 -23.76 -23.75
CA THR A 489 25.12 -22.78 -24.78
C THR A 489 23.90 -22.01 -25.30
N ILE A 490 24.06 -20.70 -25.58
CA ILE A 490 22.98 -19.85 -26.09
C ILE A 490 22.52 -20.39 -27.46
N LYS A 491 21.20 -20.53 -27.64
CA LYS A 491 20.65 -20.94 -28.94
C LYS A 491 20.81 -19.83 -29.96
N GLU A 492 21.51 -20.11 -31.06
CA GLU A 492 21.63 -19.17 -32.19
C GLU A 492 20.24 -18.89 -32.78
N TYR A 493 19.41 -19.92 -32.99
CA TYR A 493 18.05 -19.81 -33.52
C TYR A 493 16.99 -20.16 -32.46
N PHE A 494 15.78 -19.59 -32.57
CA PHE A 494 14.69 -19.91 -31.64
C PHE A 494 14.19 -21.34 -31.83
N HIS A 495 14.08 -21.78 -33.08
CA HIS A 495 13.63 -23.11 -33.45
C HIS A 495 14.70 -23.86 -34.23
N SER A 496 14.76 -25.18 -34.06
CA SER A 496 15.70 -26.07 -34.75
C SER A 496 15.33 -26.36 -36.21
N PHE A 497 14.14 -25.97 -36.67
CA PHE A 497 13.65 -26.18 -38.03
C PHE A 497 13.52 -24.85 -38.79
N PHE A 498 13.71 -24.86 -40.11
CA PHE A 498 13.78 -23.66 -40.99
C PHE A 498 14.79 -22.59 -40.52
N THR A 499 15.98 -23.00 -40.09
CA THR A 499 17.04 -22.09 -39.63
C THR A 499 17.50 -21.10 -40.70
N CYS A 500 17.43 -21.46 -41.99
CA CYS A 500 17.77 -20.58 -43.11
C CYS A 500 16.87 -19.35 -43.25
N LEU A 501 15.68 -19.35 -42.63
CA LEU A 501 14.73 -18.24 -42.64
C LEU A 501 14.73 -17.46 -41.32
N GLN A 502 15.49 -17.92 -40.31
CA GLN A 502 15.54 -17.28 -39.00
C GLN A 502 16.77 -16.37 -38.88
N ILE A 503 16.58 -15.22 -38.22
CA ILE A 503 17.68 -14.34 -37.86
C ILE A 503 18.29 -14.82 -36.54
N GLY A 504 19.57 -15.16 -36.58
CA GLY A 504 20.32 -15.73 -35.47
C GLY A 504 20.64 -14.72 -34.35
N TYR A 505 20.92 -15.22 -33.14
CA TYR A 505 21.29 -14.42 -31.98
C TYR A 505 22.50 -13.52 -32.28
N SER A 506 23.53 -14.06 -32.94
CA SER A 506 24.75 -13.33 -33.28
C SER A 506 24.48 -12.18 -34.25
N GLN A 507 23.55 -12.36 -35.19
CA GLN A 507 23.08 -11.31 -36.11
C GLN A 507 22.32 -10.22 -35.35
N LYS A 508 21.45 -10.59 -34.42
CA LYS A 508 20.70 -9.64 -33.58
C LYS A 508 21.62 -8.88 -32.61
N LEU A 509 22.61 -9.55 -32.04
CA LEU A 509 23.63 -8.93 -31.18
C LEU A 509 24.40 -7.86 -31.95
N LYS A 510 24.87 -8.17 -33.16
CA LYS A 510 25.56 -7.20 -34.03
C LYS A 510 24.66 -6.01 -34.38
N ALA A 511 23.42 -6.27 -34.78
CA ALA A 511 22.46 -5.22 -35.13
C ALA A 511 22.16 -4.29 -33.94
N VAL A 512 21.98 -4.87 -32.74
CA VAL A 512 21.74 -4.10 -31.52
C VAL A 512 22.97 -3.27 -31.14
N ASN A 513 24.17 -3.86 -31.17
CA ASN A 513 25.39 -3.12 -30.86
C ASN A 513 25.61 -1.97 -31.83
N ALA A 514 25.39 -2.16 -33.13
CA ALA A 514 25.47 -1.09 -34.11
C ALA A 514 24.54 0.08 -33.78
N VAL A 515 23.32 -0.18 -33.29
CA VAL A 515 22.41 0.88 -32.86
C VAL A 515 22.89 1.55 -31.57
N LEU A 516 23.39 0.78 -30.59
CA LEU A 516 23.91 1.33 -29.34
C LEU A 516 25.15 2.21 -29.56
N ASP A 517 26.04 1.80 -30.46
CA ASP A 517 27.23 2.56 -30.83
C ASP A 517 26.83 3.83 -31.59
N ALA A 518 25.85 3.74 -32.50
CA ALA A 518 25.33 4.92 -33.18
C ALA A 518 24.63 5.91 -32.22
N LEU A 519 23.96 5.42 -31.17
CA LEU A 519 23.36 6.27 -30.13
C LEU A 519 24.43 7.04 -29.32
N LYS A 520 25.65 6.51 -29.23
CA LYS A 520 26.83 7.21 -28.65
C LYS A 520 27.56 8.08 -29.66
N GLU A 521 27.02 8.23 -30.87
CA GLU A 521 27.62 9.00 -31.97
C GLU A 521 28.91 8.36 -32.52
N GLU A 522 29.09 7.05 -32.32
CA GLU A 522 30.20 6.31 -32.93
C GLU A 522 29.91 6.04 -34.43
N PRO A 523 30.93 6.11 -35.31
CA PRO A 523 30.75 5.95 -36.74
C PRO A 523 30.43 4.49 -37.09
N VAL A 524 29.16 4.22 -37.40
CA VAL A 524 28.68 2.89 -37.78
C VAL A 524 27.53 2.98 -38.79
N ASP A 525 27.48 2.01 -39.70
CA ASP A 525 26.41 1.91 -40.70
C ASP A 525 25.27 1.04 -40.17
N VAL A 526 24.27 1.68 -39.56
CA VAL A 526 23.07 1.02 -39.01
C VAL A 526 22.08 0.58 -40.09
N THR A 527 22.17 1.12 -41.30
CA THR A 527 21.20 0.82 -42.39
C THR A 527 21.25 -0.64 -42.82
N LYS A 528 22.42 -1.28 -42.73
CA LYS A 528 22.62 -2.71 -43.00
C LYS A 528 21.82 -3.64 -42.09
N HIS A 529 21.35 -3.13 -40.95
CA HIS A 529 20.69 -3.92 -39.92
C HIS A 529 19.16 -3.72 -39.89
N ILE A 530 18.57 -2.94 -40.80
CA ILE A 530 17.13 -2.60 -40.79
C ILE A 530 16.22 -3.83 -40.77
N SER A 531 16.51 -4.85 -41.59
CA SER A 531 15.69 -6.08 -41.63
C SER A 531 15.72 -6.81 -40.30
N ILE A 532 16.89 -6.87 -39.65
CA ILE A 532 17.10 -7.51 -38.34
C ILE A 532 16.38 -6.73 -37.23
N LEU A 533 16.48 -5.40 -37.23
CA LEU A 533 15.83 -4.54 -36.24
C LEU A 533 14.29 -4.57 -36.35
N ARG A 534 13.75 -5.00 -37.49
CA ARG A 534 12.30 -5.16 -37.70
C ARG A 534 11.79 -6.54 -37.31
N ASP A 535 12.67 -7.50 -37.05
CA ASP A 535 12.33 -8.91 -36.89
C ASP A 535 11.86 -9.29 -35.48
N GLY A 536 10.86 -10.17 -35.43
CA GLY A 536 10.38 -10.81 -34.20
C GLY A 536 10.06 -9.87 -33.04
N ASN A 537 10.41 -10.30 -31.82
CA ASN A 537 10.18 -9.54 -30.60
C ASN A 537 10.96 -8.22 -30.55
N LEU A 538 12.20 -8.20 -31.07
CA LEU A 538 13.01 -6.98 -31.15
C LEU A 538 12.27 -5.89 -31.95
N GLY A 539 11.79 -6.24 -33.14
CA GLY A 539 11.03 -5.31 -33.96
C GLY A 539 9.68 -4.94 -33.37
N LYS A 540 9.02 -5.83 -32.62
CA LYS A 540 7.76 -5.53 -31.94
C LYS A 540 7.96 -4.48 -30.85
N GLU A 541 8.96 -4.64 -29.99
CA GLU A 541 9.30 -3.69 -28.93
C GLU A 541 9.77 -2.35 -29.50
N LEU A 542 10.66 -2.36 -30.50
CA LEU A 542 11.13 -1.13 -31.15
C LEU A 542 10.00 -0.37 -31.86
N ARG A 543 9.08 -1.07 -32.54
CA ARG A 543 7.88 -0.43 -33.12
C ARG A 543 6.98 0.17 -32.04
N ALA A 544 6.81 -0.50 -30.90
CA ALA A 544 6.01 0.02 -29.80
C ALA A 544 6.65 1.29 -29.20
N PHE A 545 7.97 1.30 -29.03
CA PHE A 545 8.74 2.48 -28.59
C PHE A 545 8.54 3.67 -29.54
N ILE A 546 8.70 3.45 -30.84
CA ILE A 546 8.53 4.50 -31.86
C ILE A 546 7.07 4.99 -31.93
N LYS A 547 6.09 4.08 -31.99
CA LYS A 547 4.67 4.44 -32.04
C LYS A 547 4.18 5.20 -30.82
N ALA A 548 4.83 5.03 -29.67
CA ALA A 548 4.52 5.79 -28.46
C ALA A 548 5.08 7.24 -28.49
N GLY A 549 5.80 7.61 -29.55
CA GLY A 549 6.46 8.92 -29.69
C GLY A 549 7.75 9.05 -28.85
N LYS A 550 8.24 7.94 -28.27
CA LYS A 550 9.41 7.98 -27.38
C LYS A 550 10.73 8.16 -28.13
N ALA A 551 10.73 7.77 -29.40
CA ALA A 551 11.87 8.00 -30.29
C ALA A 551 12.00 9.48 -30.70
N ASP A 552 10.89 10.22 -30.74
CA ASP A 552 10.89 11.62 -31.18
C ASP A 552 11.69 12.51 -30.21
N GLU A 553 11.76 12.15 -28.92
CA GLU A 553 12.59 12.86 -27.93
C GLU A 553 14.10 12.69 -28.16
N LEU A 554 14.52 11.63 -28.87
CA LEU A 554 15.93 11.45 -29.28
C LEU A 554 16.26 12.27 -30.53
N PHE A 555 15.24 12.65 -31.30
CA PHE A 555 15.37 13.37 -32.57
C PHE A 555 14.34 14.51 -32.63
N PRO A 556 14.52 15.61 -31.88
CA PRO A 556 13.50 16.63 -31.66
C PRO A 556 12.96 17.29 -32.94
N ASN A 557 13.71 17.21 -34.03
CA ASN A 557 13.39 17.83 -35.32
C ASN A 557 12.81 16.83 -36.35
N GLU A 558 12.60 15.57 -35.97
CA GLU A 558 12.13 14.52 -36.87
C GLU A 558 10.95 13.76 -36.24
N LYS A 559 9.86 13.58 -36.99
CA LYS A 559 8.76 12.71 -36.56
C LYS A 559 9.01 11.29 -37.04
N LEU A 560 9.09 10.34 -36.12
CA LEU A 560 9.44 8.96 -36.42
C LEU A 560 8.21 8.06 -36.32
N HIS A 561 7.83 7.41 -37.43
CA HIS A 561 6.64 6.55 -37.48
C HIS A 561 6.98 5.07 -37.65
N THR A 562 8.16 4.76 -38.17
CA THR A 562 8.60 3.40 -38.46
C THR A 562 10.03 3.14 -37.98
N VAL A 563 10.38 1.85 -37.87
CA VAL A 563 11.78 1.43 -37.59
C VAL A 563 12.73 1.93 -38.67
N ARG A 564 12.27 2.05 -39.91
CA ARG A 564 13.09 2.60 -41.00
C ARG A 564 13.38 4.07 -40.76
N ASP A 565 12.39 4.85 -40.33
CA ASP A 565 12.56 6.28 -40.04
C ASP A 565 13.56 6.47 -38.90
N PHE A 566 13.40 5.69 -37.82
CA PHE A 566 14.32 5.70 -36.68
C PHE A 566 15.76 5.37 -37.09
N VAL A 567 15.97 4.31 -37.89
CA VAL A 567 17.32 3.95 -38.36
C VAL A 567 17.89 5.01 -39.30
N ALA A 568 17.06 5.62 -40.15
CA ALA A 568 17.50 6.69 -41.04
C ALA A 568 17.91 7.95 -40.26
N ALA A 569 17.13 8.34 -39.25
CA ALA A 569 17.43 9.45 -38.34
C ALA A 569 18.76 9.21 -37.60
N LEU A 570 18.94 8.00 -37.08
CA LEU A 570 20.16 7.59 -36.39
C LEU A 570 21.38 7.59 -37.33
N GLN A 571 21.22 7.09 -38.57
CA GLN A 571 22.30 7.11 -39.56
C GLN A 571 22.73 8.54 -39.91
N ARG A 572 21.77 9.46 -40.08
CA ARG A 572 22.05 10.89 -40.33
C ARG A 572 22.84 11.50 -39.17
N LYS A 573 22.48 11.14 -37.93
CA LYS A 573 23.15 11.66 -36.74
C LYS A 573 24.64 11.28 -36.68
N VAL A 574 24.99 10.05 -37.07
CA VAL A 574 26.38 9.55 -37.01
C VAL A 574 27.20 9.73 -38.28
N THR A 575 26.54 10.14 -39.37
CA THR A 575 27.20 10.46 -40.64
C THR A 575 27.10 11.97 -40.82
N PRO A 576 28.00 12.78 -40.23
CA PRO A 576 27.94 14.22 -40.40
C PRO A 576 27.98 14.52 -41.90
N THR A 577 26.96 15.24 -42.36
CA THR A 577 26.89 15.77 -43.72
C THR A 577 28.18 16.53 -43.95
N LYS A 578 29.04 16.09 -44.88
CA LYS A 578 30.11 16.95 -45.38
C LYS A 578 29.40 18.17 -45.98
N THR A 579 29.38 19.28 -45.24
CA THR A 579 29.04 20.58 -45.79
C THR A 579 30.05 20.85 -46.90
N LEU A 580 29.56 20.81 -48.14
CA LEU A 580 30.28 21.27 -49.33
C LEU A 580 30.40 22.79 -49.31
#